data_AF-R6N342-F1
#
_entry.id   AF-R6N342-F1
#
_cell.length_a   1.000
_cell.length_b   1.000
_cell.length_c   1.000
_cell.angle_alpha   90.00
_cell.angle_beta   90.00
_cell.angle_gamma   90.00
#
_symmetry.space_group_name_H-M   'P 1'
#
loop_
_entity.id
_entity.type
_entity.pdbx_description
1 polymer ?
#
loop_
_entity_poly.entity_id
_entity_poly.type
_entity_poly.pdbx_seq_one_letter_code
_entity_poly.pdbx_strand_id
1 'polypeptide(L)'
;MEKENKAFKIFRVIITLIAIVFLLLFVSGALWGIVNIGNLVGGLLCVWLIFVFGTRNKYKSLKEKLTKNIFGKIVLYGINFCFTALLCYGLIVTGLMTFACIQQPKQNATAIVLGAQVTENGPSMMLTGRINSAVRYLQENPDAKAVLTGGQGSNEPMSEAQAMYNCIVEAGISPDRLYIEDKAVNTGENIAFSEEIIKANGLNENKAIVTDGFHQLRAQIITKQQGLSGSVGSVNADTFPVFIPTFAVREWFALPNQVLFR
;
A
#
# COMPACT_ATOMS: atom_id res chain seq x y z
N MET A 1 37.23 -26.15 -11.53
CA MET A 1 36.25 -25.04 -11.56
C MET A 1 34.95 -25.60 -12.12
N GLU A 2 33.98 -25.93 -11.26
CA GLU A 2 32.72 -26.54 -11.69
C GLU A 2 31.97 -25.55 -12.59
N LYS A 3 31.66 -25.95 -13.84
CA LYS A 3 30.95 -25.08 -14.79
C LYS A 3 29.56 -24.78 -14.22
N GLU A 4 29.27 -23.49 -14.01
CA GLU A 4 27.97 -23.04 -13.52
C GLU A 4 26.87 -23.53 -14.46
N ASN A 5 25.84 -24.19 -13.91
CA ASN A 5 24.66 -24.59 -14.67
C ASN A 5 24.04 -23.36 -15.36
N LYS A 6 23.80 -23.46 -16.68
CA LYS A 6 23.25 -22.37 -17.50
C LYS A 6 21.95 -21.82 -16.92
N ALA A 7 21.05 -22.68 -16.44
CA ALA A 7 19.77 -22.27 -15.84
C ALA A 7 19.99 -21.44 -14.57
N PHE A 8 20.92 -21.87 -13.71
CA PHE A 8 21.25 -21.14 -12.48
C PHE A 8 21.88 -19.77 -12.79
N LYS A 9 22.73 -19.68 -13.82
CA LYS A 9 23.29 -18.40 -14.27
C LYS A 9 22.19 -17.44 -14.75
N ILE A 10 21.23 -17.93 -15.53
CA ILE A 10 20.08 -17.12 -16.01
C ILE A 10 19.25 -16.62 -14.83
N PHE A 11 18.84 -17.53 -13.92
CA PHE A 11 18.09 -17.17 -12.72
C PHE A 11 18.77 -16.05 -11.92
N ARG A 12 20.07 -16.18 -11.68
CA ARG A 12 20.88 -15.19 -10.95
C ARG A 12 20.87 -13.83 -11.62
N VAL A 13 21.02 -13.78 -12.94
CA VAL A 13 20.98 -12.52 -13.71
C VAL A 13 19.60 -11.88 -13.59
N ILE A 14 18.52 -12.65 -13.75
CA ILE A 14 17.15 -12.15 -13.63
C ILE A 14 16.90 -11.54 -12.25
N ILE A 15 17.20 -12.26 -11.16
CA ILE A 15 17.01 -11.75 -9.79
C ILE A 15 17.83 -10.48 -9.56
N THR A 16 19.06 -10.43 -10.09
CA THR A 16 19.91 -9.24 -9.95
C THR A 16 19.30 -8.03 -10.68
N LEU A 17 18.81 -8.22 -11.91
CA LEU A 17 18.18 -7.15 -12.68
C LEU A 17 16.90 -6.64 -12.01
N ILE A 18 16.06 -7.56 -11.52
CA ILE A 18 14.85 -7.21 -10.76
C ILE A 18 15.25 -6.40 -9.52
N ALA A 19 16.22 -6.86 -8.74
CA ALA A 19 16.68 -6.15 -7.54
C ALA A 19 17.26 -4.76 -7.85
N ILE A 20 17.95 -4.58 -8.98
CA ILE A 20 18.42 -3.27 -9.43
C ILE A 20 17.25 -2.34 -9.76
N VAL A 21 16.25 -2.81 -10.52
CA VAL A 21 15.07 -2.02 -10.86
C VAL A 21 14.32 -1.58 -9.60
N PHE A 22 14.07 -2.51 -8.67
CA PHE A 22 13.42 -2.18 -7.40
C PHE A 22 14.26 -1.23 -6.55
N LEU A 23 15.58 -1.40 -6.49
CA LEU A 23 16.46 -0.47 -5.80
C LEU A 23 16.33 0.95 -6.37
N LEU A 24 16.30 1.10 -7.69
CA LEU A 24 16.09 2.38 -8.35
C LEU A 24 14.72 2.97 -8.01
N LEU A 25 13.65 2.16 -7.92
CA LEU A 25 12.33 2.62 -7.51
C LEU A 25 12.31 3.09 -6.04
N PHE A 26 12.93 2.35 -5.11
CA PHE A 26 13.05 2.77 -3.71
C PHE A 26 13.84 4.07 -3.54
N VAL A 27 14.95 4.22 -4.27
CA VAL A 27 15.74 5.46 -4.28
C VAL A 27 14.94 6.61 -4.90
N SER A 28 14.27 6.36 -6.02
CA SER A 28 13.44 7.37 -6.70
C SER A 28 12.32 7.87 -5.78
N GLY A 29 11.60 6.97 -5.10
CA GLY A 29 10.58 7.37 -4.13
C GLY A 29 11.13 8.31 -3.04
N ALA A 30 12.34 8.03 -2.53
CA ALA A 30 12.99 8.89 -1.54
C ALA A 30 13.41 10.26 -2.13
N LEU A 31 13.90 10.29 -3.37
CA LEU A 31 14.23 11.55 -4.07
C LEU A 31 12.99 12.43 -4.33
N TRP A 32 11.82 11.82 -4.42
CA TRP A 32 10.52 12.50 -4.49
C TRP A 32 9.97 12.93 -3.12
N GLY A 33 10.78 12.84 -2.06
CA GLY A 33 10.40 13.24 -0.70
C GLY A 33 9.63 12.18 0.10
N ILE A 34 9.35 11.01 -0.49
CA ILE A 34 8.70 9.89 0.22
C ILE A 34 9.77 9.08 0.94
N VAL A 35 10.04 9.45 2.19
CA VAL A 35 11.01 8.77 3.06
C VAL A 35 10.26 8.05 4.17
N ASN A 36 10.22 6.72 4.09
CA ASN A 36 9.63 5.86 5.12
C ASN A 36 10.40 4.53 5.26
N ILE A 37 9.98 3.69 6.21
CA ILE A 37 10.61 2.38 6.48
C ILE A 37 10.66 1.47 5.23
N GLY A 38 9.72 1.63 4.30
CA GLY A 38 9.66 0.90 3.04
C GLY A 38 10.85 1.15 2.14
N ASN A 39 11.29 2.40 1.98
CA ASN A 39 12.50 2.72 1.20
C ASN A 39 13.74 2.06 1.82
N LEU A 40 13.87 2.14 3.15
CA LEU A 40 15.02 1.59 3.87
C LEU A 40 15.07 0.07 3.76
N VAL A 41 14.00 -0.61 4.17
CA VAL A 41 13.94 -2.08 4.22
C VAL A 41 13.97 -2.68 2.81
N GLY A 42 13.19 -2.12 1.88
CA GLY A 42 13.17 -2.56 0.50
C GLY A 42 14.52 -2.35 -0.20
N GLY A 43 15.15 -1.19 0.02
CA GLY A 43 16.49 -0.89 -0.49
C GLY A 43 17.55 -1.84 0.05
N LEU A 44 17.59 -2.09 1.36
CA LEU A 44 18.52 -3.04 1.98
C LEU A 44 18.32 -4.47 1.46
N LEU A 45 17.07 -4.90 1.28
CA LEU A 45 16.77 -6.21 0.70
C LEU A 45 17.29 -6.31 -0.73
N CYS A 46 17.14 -5.26 -1.54
CA CYS A 46 17.64 -5.21 -2.90
C CYS A 46 19.18 -5.22 -2.94
N VAL A 47 19.85 -4.45 -2.07
CA VAL A 47 21.32 -4.45 -1.94
C VAL A 47 21.82 -5.84 -1.54
N TRP A 48 21.14 -6.51 -0.59
CA TRP A 48 21.48 -7.88 -0.20
C TRP A 48 21.33 -8.86 -1.38
N LEU A 49 20.22 -8.79 -2.13
CA LEU A 49 20.03 -9.63 -3.33
C LEU A 49 21.12 -9.39 -4.38
N ILE A 50 21.45 -8.13 -4.69
CA ILE A 50 22.52 -7.77 -5.63
C ILE A 50 23.88 -8.28 -5.11
N PHE A 51 24.13 -8.20 -3.82
CA PHE A 51 25.38 -8.68 -3.24
C PHE A 51 25.51 -10.20 -3.37
N VAL A 52 24.48 -10.95 -2.96
CA VAL A 52 24.45 -12.43 -2.97
C VAL A 52 24.47 -12.99 -4.39
N PHE A 53 23.65 -12.44 -5.30
CA PHE A 53 23.44 -12.96 -6.64
C PHE A 53 24.29 -12.22 -7.70
N GLY A 54 24.30 -10.90 -7.70
CA GLY A 54 25.02 -10.08 -8.67
C GLY A 54 26.53 -10.16 -8.49
N THR A 55 27.02 -9.98 -7.25
CA THR A 55 28.47 -9.97 -6.94
C THR A 55 29.00 -11.30 -6.38
N ARG A 56 28.52 -12.43 -6.92
CA ARG A 56 28.76 -13.79 -6.41
C ARG A 56 30.20 -14.08 -5.99
N ASN A 57 31.21 -13.68 -6.76
CA ASN A 57 32.62 -13.95 -6.42
C ASN A 57 33.05 -13.21 -5.15
N LYS A 58 32.60 -11.97 -4.97
CA LYS A 58 32.83 -11.19 -3.74
C LYS A 58 32.09 -11.85 -2.57
N TYR A 59 30.84 -12.25 -2.77
CA TYR A 59 30.06 -12.96 -1.75
C TYR A 59 30.71 -14.30 -1.34
N LYS A 60 31.17 -15.11 -2.30
CA LYS A 60 31.91 -16.36 -2.04
C LYS A 60 33.18 -16.11 -1.24
N SER A 61 33.99 -15.14 -1.65
CA SER A 61 35.22 -14.79 -0.92
C SER A 61 34.92 -14.31 0.51
N LEU A 62 33.88 -13.50 0.70
CA LEU A 62 33.44 -13.08 2.04
C LEU A 62 32.97 -14.28 2.86
N LYS A 63 32.15 -15.16 2.27
CA LYS A 63 31.67 -16.38 2.91
C LYS A 63 32.84 -17.24 3.37
N GLU A 64 33.79 -17.55 2.50
CA GLU A 64 34.98 -18.35 2.81
C GLU A 64 35.80 -17.74 3.96
N LYS A 65 35.96 -16.42 3.99
CA LYS A 65 36.67 -15.72 5.08
C LYS A 65 35.91 -15.80 6.41
N LEU A 66 34.62 -15.46 6.41
CA LEU A 66 33.81 -15.40 7.63
C LEU A 66 33.53 -16.78 8.23
N THR A 67 33.40 -17.82 7.41
CA THR A 67 33.10 -19.18 7.90
C THR A 67 34.30 -19.89 8.55
N LYS A 68 35.49 -19.27 8.58
CA LYS A 68 36.66 -19.82 9.28
C LYS A 68 36.51 -19.82 10.81
N ASN A 69 35.72 -18.89 11.36
CA ASN A 69 35.40 -18.80 12.78
C ASN A 69 33.89 -19.03 12.97
N ILE A 70 33.52 -19.71 14.06
CA ILE A 70 32.13 -19.94 14.46
C ILE A 70 31.32 -18.64 14.56
N PHE A 71 31.89 -17.56 15.10
CA PHE A 71 31.19 -16.28 15.21
C PHE A 71 30.83 -15.70 13.84
N GLY A 72 31.81 -15.64 12.91
CA GLY A 72 31.56 -15.17 11.55
C GLY A 72 30.58 -16.04 10.78
N LYS A 73 30.61 -17.36 11.01
CA LYS A 73 29.63 -18.32 10.48
C LYS A 73 28.21 -18.01 10.98
N ILE A 74 28.03 -17.81 12.28
CA ILE A 74 26.74 -17.47 12.89
C ILE A 74 26.21 -16.15 12.32
N VAL A 75 27.03 -15.10 12.29
CA VAL A 75 26.64 -13.78 11.77
C VAL A 75 26.21 -13.86 10.30
N LEU A 76 27.02 -14.50 9.44
CA LEU A 76 26.71 -14.60 8.01
C LEU A 76 25.40 -15.35 7.77
N TYR A 77 25.22 -16.52 8.39
CA TYR A 77 24.00 -17.30 8.19
C TYR A 77 22.78 -16.65 8.86
N GLY A 78 22.95 -15.99 10.00
CA GLY A 78 21.91 -15.21 10.65
C GLY A 78 21.40 -14.07 9.75
N ILE A 79 22.31 -13.27 9.18
CA ILE A 79 21.94 -12.19 8.25
C ILE A 79 21.21 -12.74 7.03
N ASN A 80 21.74 -13.79 6.39
CA ASN A 80 21.08 -14.38 5.22
C ASN A 80 19.71 -14.96 5.60
N PHE A 81 19.59 -15.62 6.74
CA PHE A 81 18.32 -16.13 7.23
C PHE A 81 17.32 -15.00 7.44
N CYS A 82 17.70 -13.90 8.09
CA CYS A 82 16.82 -12.74 8.30
C CYS A 82 16.34 -12.14 6.98
N PHE A 83 17.22 -11.91 6.00
CA PHE A 83 16.82 -11.38 4.70
C PHE A 83 15.97 -12.35 3.88
N THR A 84 16.29 -13.65 3.90
CA THR A 84 15.45 -14.67 3.26
C THR A 84 14.08 -14.75 3.91
N ALA A 85 14.00 -14.72 5.24
CA ALA A 85 12.73 -14.72 5.97
C ALA A 85 11.90 -13.46 5.65
N LEU A 86 12.55 -12.29 5.62
CA LEU A 86 11.92 -11.03 5.22
C LEU A 86 11.39 -11.09 3.78
N LEU A 87 12.16 -11.65 2.84
CA LEU A 87 11.71 -11.83 1.45
C LEU A 87 10.49 -12.76 1.37
N CYS A 88 10.54 -13.92 2.02
CA CYS A 88 9.42 -14.85 2.05
C CYS A 88 8.17 -14.21 2.66
N TYR A 89 8.32 -13.54 3.80
CA TYR A 89 7.26 -12.78 4.46
C TYR A 89 6.67 -11.72 3.53
N GLY A 90 7.53 -10.91 2.91
CA GLY A 90 7.12 -9.85 1.99
C GLY A 90 6.36 -10.38 0.77
N LEU A 91 6.77 -11.51 0.20
CA LEU A 91 6.06 -12.16 -0.89
C LEU A 91 4.67 -12.64 -0.47
N ILE A 92 4.55 -13.25 0.72
CA ILE A 92 3.25 -13.69 1.27
C ILE A 92 2.32 -12.49 1.47
N VAL A 93 2.80 -11.46 2.16
CA VAL A 93 1.99 -10.26 2.45
C VAL A 93 1.60 -9.54 1.17
N THR A 94 2.52 -9.39 0.22
CA THR A 94 2.22 -8.79 -1.09
C THR A 94 1.19 -9.62 -1.87
N GLY A 95 1.24 -10.95 -1.78
CA GLY A 95 0.22 -11.83 -2.34
C GLY A 95 -1.17 -11.60 -1.73
N LEU A 96 -1.25 -11.48 -0.40
CA LEU A 96 -2.51 -11.15 0.30
C LEU A 96 -3.03 -9.75 -0.07
N MET A 97 -2.13 -8.76 -0.19
CA MET A 97 -2.48 -7.41 -0.63
C MET A 97 -3.04 -7.41 -2.05
N THR A 98 -2.41 -8.17 -2.95
CA THR A 98 -2.88 -8.33 -4.33
C THR A 98 -4.25 -9.02 -4.37
N PHE A 99 -4.46 -10.06 -3.54
CA PHE A 99 -5.75 -10.72 -3.42
C PHE A 99 -6.85 -9.76 -2.92
N ALA A 100 -6.54 -8.87 -1.99
CA ALA A 100 -7.47 -7.83 -1.54
C ALA A 100 -7.84 -6.86 -2.66
N CYS A 101 -6.86 -6.43 -3.48
CA CYS A 101 -7.09 -5.50 -4.60
C CYS A 101 -8.08 -6.03 -5.64
N ILE A 102 -8.14 -7.34 -5.86
CA ILE A 102 -8.98 -7.96 -6.89
C ILE A 102 -10.40 -8.28 -6.40
N GLN A 103 -10.72 -8.04 -5.12
CA GLN A 103 -12.07 -8.22 -4.59
C GLN A 103 -12.95 -7.08 -5.08
N GLN A 104 -13.72 -7.31 -6.14
CA GLN A 104 -14.60 -6.28 -6.69
C GLN A 104 -15.76 -5.96 -5.74
N PRO A 105 -16.16 -4.68 -5.60
CA PRO A 105 -17.37 -4.34 -4.86
C PRO A 105 -18.61 -4.81 -5.61
N LYS A 106 -19.71 -5.00 -4.89
CA LYS A 106 -21.02 -5.17 -5.52
C LYS A 106 -21.40 -3.89 -6.28
N GLN A 107 -22.20 -4.06 -7.33
CA GLN A 107 -22.77 -2.94 -8.08
C GLN A 107 -23.55 -2.02 -7.14
N ASN A 108 -23.42 -0.70 -7.35
CA ASN A 108 -24.05 0.35 -6.55
C ASN A 108 -23.77 0.26 -5.03
N ALA A 109 -22.69 -0.41 -4.61
CA ALA A 109 -22.22 -0.35 -3.23
C ALA A 109 -21.89 1.10 -2.83
N THR A 110 -22.07 1.44 -1.55
CA THR A 110 -21.71 2.76 -1.06
C THR A 110 -20.19 2.89 -1.09
N ALA A 111 -19.69 3.90 -1.81
CA ALA A 111 -18.27 4.19 -1.86
C ALA A 111 -17.84 4.81 -0.52
N ILE A 112 -16.79 4.26 0.09
CA ILE A 112 -16.10 4.90 1.21
C ILE A 112 -14.76 5.37 0.66
N VAL A 113 -14.63 6.68 0.44
CA VAL A 113 -13.43 7.29 -0.13
C VAL A 113 -12.53 7.73 1.00
N LEU A 114 -11.43 7.01 1.19
CA LEU A 114 -10.47 7.30 2.27
C LEU A 114 -9.60 8.50 1.90
N GLY A 115 -9.45 9.43 2.82
CA GLY A 115 -8.55 10.56 2.71
C GLY A 115 -7.05 10.18 2.79
N ALA A 116 -6.18 11.12 2.43
CA ALA A 116 -4.75 10.89 2.33
C ALA A 116 -3.87 12.09 2.73
N GLN A 117 -3.91 13.18 1.95
CA GLN A 117 -3.28 14.45 2.31
C GLN A 117 -3.79 15.56 1.38
N VAL A 118 -4.05 16.72 1.95
CA VAL A 118 -4.28 18.00 1.23
C VAL A 118 -3.08 18.92 1.46
N THR A 119 -2.64 19.58 0.41
CA THR A 119 -1.56 20.57 0.47
C THR A 119 -2.11 21.97 0.17
N GLU A 120 -1.30 23.01 0.39
CA GLU A 120 -1.63 24.38 -0.04
C GLU A 120 -1.96 24.48 -1.54
N ASN A 121 -1.42 23.57 -2.37
CA ASN A 121 -1.68 23.51 -3.81
C ASN A 121 -2.84 22.57 -4.18
N GLY A 122 -3.65 22.13 -3.19
CA GLY A 122 -4.74 21.20 -3.38
C GLY A 122 -4.39 19.75 -3.00
N PRO A 123 -5.22 18.77 -3.42
CA PRO A 123 -5.04 17.36 -3.08
C PRO A 123 -3.65 16.83 -3.45
N SER A 124 -3.05 16.03 -2.57
CA SER A 124 -1.81 15.31 -2.90
C SER A 124 -1.98 14.36 -4.09
N MET A 125 -0.88 13.88 -4.67
CA MET A 125 -0.95 12.87 -5.75
C MET A 125 -1.74 11.62 -5.34
N MET A 126 -1.62 11.21 -4.08
CA MET A 126 -2.33 10.06 -3.52
C MET A 126 -3.83 10.34 -3.41
N LEU A 127 -4.20 11.50 -2.87
CA LEU A 127 -5.61 11.90 -2.74
C LEU A 127 -6.25 12.09 -4.12
N THR A 128 -5.53 12.69 -5.07
CA THR A 128 -5.96 12.85 -6.45
C THR A 128 -6.25 11.51 -7.12
N GLY A 129 -5.38 10.51 -6.97
CA GLY A 129 -5.61 9.16 -7.50
C GLY A 129 -6.88 8.51 -6.94
N ARG A 130 -7.18 8.74 -5.65
CA ARG A 130 -8.41 8.26 -5.00
C ARG A 130 -9.65 8.99 -5.48
N ILE A 131 -9.59 10.32 -5.60
CA ILE A 131 -10.66 11.16 -6.17
C ILE A 131 -11.01 10.67 -7.58
N ASN A 132 -10.03 10.51 -8.46
CA ASN A 132 -10.25 10.07 -9.83
C ASN A 132 -10.92 8.69 -9.89
N SER A 133 -10.50 7.77 -9.01
CA SER A 133 -11.08 6.42 -8.95
C SER A 133 -12.48 6.43 -8.34
N ALA A 134 -12.76 7.31 -7.39
CA ALA A 134 -14.11 7.53 -6.87
C ALA A 134 -15.04 8.09 -7.95
N VAL A 135 -14.60 9.11 -8.70
CA VAL A 135 -15.36 9.67 -9.83
C VAL A 135 -15.70 8.58 -10.85
N ARG A 136 -14.70 7.80 -11.29
CA ARG A 136 -14.90 6.67 -12.22
C ARG A 136 -15.93 5.68 -11.68
N TYR A 137 -15.78 5.25 -10.43
CA TYR A 137 -16.72 4.32 -9.79
C TYR A 137 -18.14 4.87 -9.74
N LEU A 138 -18.32 6.15 -9.39
CA LEU A 138 -19.64 6.80 -9.28
C LEU A 138 -20.30 7.07 -10.64
N GLN A 139 -19.51 7.23 -11.71
CA GLN A 139 -20.02 7.30 -13.09
C GLN A 139 -20.49 5.92 -13.58
N GLU A 140 -19.73 4.87 -13.28
CA GLU A 140 -20.07 3.48 -13.64
C GLU A 140 -21.24 2.91 -12.80
N ASN A 141 -21.50 3.50 -11.63
CA ASN A 141 -22.55 3.10 -10.70
C ASN A 141 -23.46 4.30 -10.38
N PRO A 142 -24.43 4.66 -11.24
CA PRO A 142 -25.23 5.87 -11.10
C PRO A 142 -26.02 5.98 -9.79
N ASP A 143 -26.43 4.85 -9.21
CA ASP A 143 -27.19 4.82 -7.94
C ASP A 143 -26.28 4.75 -6.71
N ALA A 144 -24.96 4.54 -6.89
CA ALA A 144 -24.03 4.54 -5.77
C ALA A 144 -23.98 5.93 -5.11
N LYS A 145 -23.92 5.92 -3.79
CA LYS A 145 -23.62 7.10 -2.96
C LYS A 145 -22.19 6.98 -2.44
N ALA A 146 -21.59 8.08 -2.02
CA ALA A 146 -20.23 8.10 -1.47
C ALA A 146 -20.18 8.80 -0.12
N VAL A 147 -19.49 8.18 0.84
CA VAL A 147 -18.98 8.85 2.03
C VAL A 147 -17.52 9.22 1.78
N LEU A 148 -17.22 10.50 1.86
CA LEU A 148 -15.89 11.08 1.71
C LEU A 148 -15.36 11.31 3.12
N THR A 149 -14.34 10.55 3.53
CA THR A 149 -13.91 10.49 4.94
C THR A 149 -12.45 10.85 5.11
N GLY A 150 -12.17 11.75 6.04
CA GLY A 150 -10.83 12.21 6.40
C GLY A 150 -10.87 13.63 6.96
N GLY A 151 -10.31 13.79 8.16
CA GLY A 151 -10.25 15.06 8.87
C GLY A 151 -9.23 16.04 8.30
N GLN A 152 -8.99 17.13 9.03
CA GLN A 152 -8.02 18.16 8.68
C GLN A 152 -6.70 17.94 9.44
N GLY A 153 -5.62 17.67 8.71
CA GLY A 153 -4.29 17.68 9.30
C GLY A 153 -3.87 19.09 9.76
N SER A 154 -2.99 19.16 10.75
CA SER A 154 -2.50 20.46 11.30
C SER A 154 -1.81 21.37 10.27
N ASN A 155 -1.32 20.79 9.17
CA ASN A 155 -0.65 21.51 8.09
C ASN A 155 -1.50 21.56 6.81
N GLU A 156 -2.81 21.32 6.91
CA GLU A 156 -3.71 21.28 5.76
C GLU A 156 -4.67 22.46 5.77
N PRO A 157 -4.96 23.08 4.61
CA PRO A 157 -5.84 24.25 4.54
C PRO A 157 -7.32 23.91 4.76
N MET A 158 -7.70 22.64 4.61
CA MET A 158 -9.05 22.11 4.83
C MET A 158 -8.99 20.61 5.10
N SER A 159 -10.12 20.01 5.52
CA SER A 159 -10.21 18.57 5.67
C SER A 159 -10.05 17.84 4.33
N GLU A 160 -9.49 16.63 4.39
CA GLU A 160 -9.37 15.75 3.23
C GLU A 160 -10.74 15.46 2.61
N ALA A 161 -11.77 15.26 3.44
CA ALA A 161 -13.14 15.05 3.00
C ALA A 161 -13.72 16.24 2.21
N GLN A 162 -13.49 17.48 2.68
CA GLN A 162 -13.95 18.68 1.97
C GLN A 162 -13.23 18.85 0.63
N ALA A 163 -11.92 18.59 0.58
CA ALA A 163 -11.16 18.64 -0.67
C ALA A 163 -11.67 17.60 -1.68
N MET A 164 -11.93 16.37 -1.24
CA MET A 164 -12.54 15.34 -2.08
C MET A 164 -13.92 15.77 -2.60
N TYR A 165 -14.77 16.35 -1.75
CA TYR A 165 -16.10 16.81 -2.14
C TYR A 165 -16.02 17.83 -3.28
N ASN A 166 -15.19 18.86 -3.10
CA ASN A 166 -15.04 19.93 -4.09
C ASN A 166 -14.62 19.37 -5.46
N CYS A 167 -13.59 18.52 -5.50
CA CYS A 167 -13.10 17.95 -6.74
C CYS A 167 -14.10 16.97 -7.40
N ILE A 168 -14.82 16.18 -6.61
CA ILE A 168 -15.79 15.21 -7.14
C ILE A 168 -17.03 15.91 -7.71
N VAL A 169 -17.49 17.00 -7.08
CA VAL A 169 -18.55 17.86 -7.61
C VAL A 169 -18.10 18.57 -8.88
N GLU A 170 -16.89 19.13 -8.90
CA GLU A 170 -16.31 19.76 -10.09
C GLU A 170 -16.20 18.78 -11.27
N ALA A 171 -15.94 17.50 -10.99
CA ALA A 171 -15.93 16.42 -11.97
C ALA A 171 -17.34 15.97 -12.44
N GLY A 172 -18.41 16.63 -11.99
CA GLY A 172 -19.78 16.44 -12.48
C GLY A 172 -20.59 15.38 -11.72
N ILE A 173 -20.12 14.88 -10.57
CA ILE A 173 -20.94 14.02 -9.72
C ILE A 173 -21.91 14.87 -8.90
N SER A 174 -23.18 14.47 -8.87
CA SER A 174 -24.22 15.23 -8.18
C SER A 174 -23.97 15.34 -6.67
N PRO A 175 -24.05 16.56 -6.09
CA PRO A 175 -23.86 16.80 -4.65
C PRO A 175 -24.72 15.95 -3.71
N ASP A 176 -25.96 15.62 -4.08
CA ASP A 176 -26.87 14.77 -3.29
C ASP A 176 -26.40 13.31 -3.17
N ARG A 177 -25.33 12.94 -3.90
CA ARG A 177 -24.71 11.62 -3.82
C ARG A 177 -23.56 11.55 -2.82
N LEU A 178 -23.12 12.69 -2.29
CA LEU A 178 -21.87 12.81 -1.55
C LEU A 178 -22.14 13.22 -0.10
N TYR A 179 -21.59 12.45 0.83
CA TYR A 179 -21.67 12.68 2.26
C TYR A 179 -20.26 12.97 2.78
N ILE A 180 -20.09 14.05 3.55
CA ILE A 180 -18.80 14.46 4.11
C ILE A 180 -18.67 13.93 5.54
N GLU A 181 -17.52 13.35 5.84
CA GLU A 181 -17.06 12.97 7.18
C GLU A 181 -15.66 13.58 7.40
N ASP A 182 -15.58 14.63 8.21
CA ASP A 182 -14.40 15.51 8.32
C ASP A 182 -13.69 15.45 9.67
N LYS A 183 -13.87 14.37 10.44
CA LYS A 183 -13.36 14.25 11.81
C LYS A 183 -12.30 13.17 11.98
N ALA A 184 -12.35 12.11 11.17
CA ALA A 184 -11.46 10.97 11.35
C ALA A 184 -9.98 11.33 11.16
N VAL A 185 -9.12 10.83 12.06
CA VAL A 185 -7.65 11.05 12.00
C VAL A 185 -6.87 9.80 11.64
N ASN A 186 -7.55 8.66 11.49
CA ASN A 186 -6.94 7.39 11.11
C ASN A 186 -7.93 6.53 10.32
N THR A 187 -7.42 5.46 9.68
CA THR A 187 -8.24 4.57 8.85
C THR A 187 -9.34 3.84 9.65
N GLY A 188 -9.10 3.56 10.94
CA GLY A 188 -10.09 2.96 11.83
C GLY A 188 -11.31 3.87 12.00
N GLU A 189 -11.07 5.12 12.35
CA GLU A 189 -12.11 6.15 12.47
C GLU A 189 -12.79 6.43 11.14
N ASN A 190 -12.03 6.51 10.04
CA ASN A 190 -12.62 6.74 8.72
C ASN A 190 -13.73 5.71 8.42
N ILE A 191 -13.42 4.43 8.65
CA ILE A 191 -14.36 3.31 8.39
C ILE A 191 -15.52 3.34 9.40
N ALA A 192 -15.25 3.59 10.68
CA ALA A 192 -16.27 3.62 11.72
C ALA A 192 -17.27 4.77 11.53
N PHE A 193 -16.78 6.00 11.33
CA PHE A 193 -17.62 7.18 11.14
C PHE A 193 -18.37 7.11 9.80
N SER A 194 -17.76 6.52 8.76
CA SER A 194 -18.46 6.25 7.52
C SER A 194 -19.64 5.29 7.69
N GLU A 195 -19.50 4.24 8.52
CA GLU A 195 -20.60 3.33 8.82
C GLU A 195 -21.76 4.03 9.54
N GLU A 196 -21.46 4.96 10.46
CA GLU A 196 -22.49 5.74 11.15
C GLU A 196 -23.32 6.56 10.15
N ILE A 197 -22.66 7.21 9.20
CA ILE A 197 -23.32 7.97 8.12
C ILE A 197 -24.14 7.04 7.22
N ILE A 198 -23.59 5.88 6.84
CA ILE A 198 -24.29 4.87 6.02
C ILE A 198 -25.60 4.46 6.69
N LYS A 199 -25.57 4.13 7.98
CA LYS A 199 -26.75 3.71 8.75
C LYS A 199 -27.76 4.84 8.93
N ALA A 200 -27.28 6.03 9.33
CA ALA A 200 -28.14 7.18 9.59
C ALA A 200 -28.94 7.63 8.35
N ASN A 201 -28.38 7.42 7.16
CA ASN A 201 -29.01 7.82 5.89
C ASN A 201 -29.64 6.65 5.12
N GLY A 202 -29.64 5.43 5.67
CA GLY A 202 -30.19 4.25 5.02
C GLY A 202 -29.51 3.92 3.69
N LEU A 203 -28.20 4.14 3.58
CA LEU A 203 -27.43 3.86 2.37
C LEU A 203 -27.22 2.35 2.17
N ASN A 204 -26.76 1.96 0.97
CA ASN A 204 -26.43 0.56 0.69
C ASN A 204 -25.37 0.05 1.67
N GLU A 205 -25.68 -1.02 2.39
CA GLU A 205 -24.77 -1.60 3.39
C GLU A 205 -23.56 -2.32 2.78
N ASN A 206 -23.54 -2.57 1.46
CA ASN A 206 -22.33 -3.05 0.79
C ASN A 206 -21.38 -1.87 0.55
N LYS A 207 -20.08 -2.10 0.73
CA LYS A 207 -19.04 -1.07 0.69
C LYS A 207 -18.11 -1.26 -0.50
N ALA A 208 -17.81 -0.15 -1.16
CA ALA A 208 -16.71 -0.02 -2.11
C ALA A 208 -15.63 0.87 -1.48
N ILE A 209 -14.54 0.28 -0.98
CA ILE A 209 -13.46 1.05 -0.35
C ILE A 209 -12.56 1.63 -1.44
N VAL A 210 -12.59 2.95 -1.58
CA VAL A 210 -11.74 3.69 -2.53
C VAL A 210 -10.46 4.10 -1.83
N THR A 211 -9.36 3.42 -2.19
CA THR A 211 -8.01 3.69 -1.68
C THR A 211 -6.94 3.08 -2.58
N ASP A 212 -5.67 3.43 -2.36
CA ASP A 212 -4.52 2.79 -3.02
C ASP A 212 -4.50 1.28 -2.84
N GLY A 213 -4.11 0.57 -3.90
CA GLY A 213 -4.12 -0.90 -3.93
C GLY A 213 -3.33 -1.53 -2.77
N PHE A 214 -2.14 -1.00 -2.48
CA PHE A 214 -1.34 -1.50 -1.36
C PHE A 214 -2.02 -1.34 0.02
N HIS A 215 -2.99 -0.42 0.16
CA HIS A 215 -3.71 -0.16 1.41
C HIS A 215 -5.01 -0.96 1.55
N GLN A 216 -5.47 -1.61 0.48
CA GLN A 216 -6.75 -2.32 0.45
C GLN A 216 -6.86 -3.42 1.51
N LEU A 217 -5.80 -4.25 1.68
CA LEU A 217 -5.82 -5.32 2.67
C LEU A 217 -6.01 -4.79 4.09
N ARG A 218 -5.34 -3.69 4.44
CA ARG A 218 -5.46 -3.11 5.78
C ARG A 218 -6.85 -2.53 6.01
N ALA A 219 -7.40 -1.82 5.04
CA ALA A 219 -8.76 -1.29 5.12
C ALA A 219 -9.82 -2.41 5.26
N GLN A 220 -9.68 -3.52 4.53
CA GLN A 220 -10.56 -4.68 4.65
C GLN A 220 -10.43 -5.37 6.01
N ILE A 221 -9.21 -5.51 6.55
CA ILE A 221 -8.99 -6.06 7.89
C ILE A 221 -9.71 -5.20 8.96
N ILE A 222 -9.54 -3.88 8.89
CA ILE A 222 -10.19 -2.95 9.83
C ILE A 222 -11.71 -3.08 9.75
N THR A 223 -12.27 -3.08 8.54
CA THR A 223 -13.72 -3.26 8.32
C THR A 223 -14.23 -4.55 8.96
N LYS A 224 -13.48 -5.66 8.79
CA LYS A 224 -13.82 -6.94 9.40
C LYS A 224 -13.69 -6.92 10.93
N GLN A 225 -12.66 -6.27 11.48
CA GLN A 225 -12.46 -6.14 12.92
C GLN A 225 -13.56 -5.33 13.60
N GLN A 226 -14.13 -4.35 12.90
CA GLN A 226 -15.25 -3.53 13.37
C GLN A 226 -16.62 -4.21 13.20
N GLY A 227 -16.68 -5.37 12.53
CA GLY A 227 -17.92 -6.13 12.39
C GLY A 227 -19.00 -5.43 11.56
N LEU A 228 -18.60 -4.63 10.56
CA LEU A 228 -19.55 -3.89 9.73
C LEU A 228 -20.44 -4.84 8.91
N SER A 229 -21.70 -4.44 8.69
CA SER A 229 -22.66 -5.20 7.87
C SER A 229 -22.26 -5.22 6.39
N GLY A 230 -22.89 -6.08 5.59
CA GLY A 230 -22.72 -6.09 4.13
C GLY A 230 -21.36 -6.59 3.63
N SER A 231 -21.22 -6.63 2.30
CA SER A 231 -19.96 -7.04 1.64
C SER A 231 -19.02 -5.87 1.44
N VAL A 232 -17.72 -6.15 1.34
CA VAL A 232 -16.66 -5.15 1.13
C VAL A 232 -15.90 -5.52 -0.14
N GLY A 233 -15.72 -4.54 -1.03
CA GLY A 233 -14.84 -4.66 -2.18
C GLY A 233 -13.96 -3.43 -2.36
N SER A 234 -13.02 -3.55 -3.28
CA SER A 234 -11.91 -2.62 -3.48
C SER A 234 -12.09 -1.83 -4.78
N VAL A 235 -12.01 -0.51 -4.66
CA VAL A 235 -11.81 0.41 -5.77
C VAL A 235 -10.39 0.95 -5.65
N ASN A 236 -9.49 0.44 -6.49
CA ASN A 236 -8.07 0.76 -6.42
C ASN A 236 -7.79 2.14 -7.03
N ALA A 237 -7.10 2.98 -6.27
CA ALA A 237 -6.64 4.28 -6.74
C ALA A 237 -5.53 4.17 -7.78
N ASP A 238 -5.48 5.13 -8.69
CA ASP A 238 -4.40 5.26 -9.67
C ASP A 238 -3.13 5.80 -8.98
N THR A 239 -2.34 4.90 -8.40
CA THR A 239 -1.09 5.23 -7.72
C THR A 239 0.06 5.35 -8.72
N PHE A 240 0.84 6.44 -8.64
CA PHE A 240 2.05 6.59 -9.46
C PHE A 240 3.03 5.42 -9.21
N PRO A 241 3.47 4.66 -10.24
CA PRO A 241 4.19 3.41 -10.05
C PRO A 241 5.48 3.50 -9.22
N VAL A 242 6.15 4.66 -9.25
CA VAL A 242 7.36 4.91 -8.46
C VAL A 242 7.10 4.78 -6.95
N PHE A 243 5.89 5.06 -6.49
CA PHE A 243 5.54 5.02 -5.07
C PHE A 243 5.05 3.65 -4.58
N ILE A 244 4.63 2.78 -5.51
CA ILE A 244 4.05 1.47 -5.15
C ILE A 244 5.03 0.64 -4.29
N PRO A 245 6.31 0.45 -4.67
CA PRO A 245 7.19 -0.41 -3.88
C PRO A 245 7.42 0.11 -2.46
N THR A 246 7.67 1.41 -2.29
CA THR A 246 7.92 1.99 -0.97
C THR A 246 6.71 1.84 -0.06
N PHE A 247 5.51 2.17 -0.54
CA PHE A 247 4.31 2.05 0.28
C PHE A 247 3.89 0.59 0.51
N ALA A 248 4.08 -0.31 -0.47
CA ALA A 248 3.80 -1.73 -0.28
C ALA A 248 4.69 -2.34 0.82
N VAL A 249 5.99 -2.03 0.83
CA VAL A 249 6.89 -2.51 1.90
C VAL A 249 6.56 -1.84 3.23
N ARG A 250 6.14 -0.56 3.25
CA ARG A 250 5.64 0.07 4.48
C ARG A 250 4.45 -0.70 5.05
N GLU A 251 3.52 -1.15 4.20
CA GLU A 251 2.36 -1.94 4.63
C GLU A 251 2.73 -3.31 5.20
N TRP A 252 3.88 -3.89 4.84
CA TRP A 252 4.39 -5.09 5.50
C TRP A 252 4.58 -4.90 7.01
N PHE A 253 4.82 -3.68 7.47
CA PHE A 253 4.95 -3.35 8.89
C PHE A 253 3.65 -2.85 9.50
N ALA A 254 2.83 -2.13 8.72
CA ALA A 254 1.54 -1.63 9.20
C ALA A 254 0.52 -2.76 9.48
N LEU A 255 0.54 -3.82 8.67
CA LEU A 255 -0.42 -4.92 8.77
C LEU A 255 -0.32 -5.72 10.08
N PRO A 256 0.85 -6.21 10.52
CA PRO A 256 0.98 -6.85 11.83
C PRO A 256 0.56 -5.92 12.96
N ASN A 257 0.92 -4.64 12.89
CA ASN A 257 0.53 -3.66 13.90
C ASN A 257 -0.99 -3.55 14.01
N GLN A 258 -1.69 -3.44 12.88
CA GLN A 258 -3.16 -3.39 12.83
C GLN A 258 -3.81 -4.66 13.40
N VAL A 259 -3.25 -5.83 13.09
CA VAL A 259 -3.80 -7.12 13.54
C VAL A 259 -3.61 -7.32 15.05
N LEU A 260 -2.43 -6.95 15.57
CA LEU A 260 -2.04 -7.24 16.95
C LEU A 260 -2.51 -6.19 17.95
N PHE A 261 -2.52 -4.92 17.57
CA PHE A 261 -2.70 -3.81 18.53
C PHE A 261 -3.99 -3.02 18.35
N ARG A 262 -4.73 -3.25 17.26
CA ARG A 262 -6.00 -2.59 16.88
C ARG A 262 -5.92 -1.06 16.83
#